data_AF-A0A2V8EL72-F1
#
_entry.id   AF-A0A2V8EL72-F1
#
_cell.length_a   1.000
_cell.length_b   1.000
_cell.length_c   1.000
_cell.angle_alpha   90.00
_cell.angle_beta   90.00
_cell.angle_gamma   90.00
#
_symmetry.space_group_name_H-M   'P 1'
#
loop_
_entity.id
_entity.type
_entity.pdbx_description
1 polymer ?
#
loop_
_entity_poly.entity_id
_entity_poly.type
_entity_poly.pdbx_seq_one_letter_code
_entity_poly.pdbx_strand_id
1 'polypeptide(L)'
;MAALSLVGAISVEPRAATSADRLAASHVERPIDFIPNRGQWDRPIDFAGRYGSMTAVVQRGQVTLRADADPAATISLAFEGASASVVPTGEQRRATHYNFYLGGDSSRWRSDVPAFGAVAWRDLYRGVTVRLHERSARLEYELRLDRGADLDEVVIRAEGTSSLQIEPDGSLRLDTKRGALRQSVPRSWHEL
;
A
#
# COMPACT_ATOMS: atom_id res chain seq x y z
N MET A 1 -8.26 19.09 19.19
CA MET A 1 -7.27 18.00 19.28
C MET A 1 -6.51 18.10 17.98
N ALA A 2 -5.23 18.47 18.01
CA ALA A 2 -4.53 18.94 16.81
C ALA A 2 -3.48 17.90 16.42
N ALA A 3 -3.53 17.43 15.17
CA ALA A 3 -2.70 16.35 14.65
C ALA A 3 -1.98 16.82 13.38
N LEU A 4 -0.73 16.39 13.22
CA LEU A 4 0.08 16.66 12.03
C LEU A 4 0.00 15.44 11.11
N SER A 5 -0.27 15.65 9.83
CA SER A 5 -0.26 14.59 8.82
C SER A 5 0.88 14.78 7.83
N LEU A 6 1.48 13.67 7.39
CA LEU A 6 2.48 13.59 6.32
C LEU A 6 2.03 12.56 5.27
N VAL A 7 1.94 12.93 3.99
CA VAL A 7 1.55 12.02 2.91
C VAL A 7 2.62 11.85 1.86
N GLY A 8 2.85 10.60 1.45
CA GLY A 8 3.63 10.22 0.27
C GLY A 8 2.82 9.34 -0.70
N ALA A 9 2.89 9.64 -1.99
CA ALA A 9 2.23 8.88 -3.05
C ALA A 9 3.20 7.96 -3.78
N ILE A 10 2.82 6.70 -3.98
CA ILE A 10 3.60 5.68 -4.68
C ILE A 10 3.15 5.60 -6.15
N SER A 11 4.11 5.66 -7.07
CA SER A 11 3.88 5.43 -8.49
C SER A 11 4.96 4.52 -9.06
N VAL A 12 4.58 3.58 -9.91
CA VAL A 12 5.55 2.74 -10.64
C VAL A 12 5.72 3.27 -12.05
N GLU A 13 6.94 3.61 -12.42
CA GLU A 13 7.31 4.00 -13.78
C GLU A 13 7.89 2.79 -14.54
N PRO A 14 7.32 2.44 -15.69
CA PRO A 14 7.85 1.35 -16.50
C PRO A 14 9.23 1.70 -17.03
N ARG A 15 10.14 0.71 -17.04
CA ARG A 15 11.46 0.85 -17.65
C ARG A 15 11.27 1.01 -19.17
N ALA A 16 11.54 2.21 -19.70
CA ALA A 16 11.46 2.59 -21.11
C ALA A 16 10.38 1.86 -21.92
N ALA A 17 9.12 2.29 -21.76
CA ALA A 17 7.99 1.78 -22.52
C ALA A 17 8.06 2.20 -23.99
N THR A 18 7.89 1.23 -24.90
CA THR A 18 7.76 1.44 -26.34
C THR A 18 6.51 2.28 -26.65
N SER A 19 6.44 2.95 -27.81
CA SER A 19 5.27 3.77 -28.21
C SER A 19 3.95 2.98 -28.19
N ALA A 20 4.01 1.67 -28.43
CA ALA A 20 2.89 0.74 -28.34
C ALA A 20 2.46 0.44 -26.87
N ASP A 21 3.40 0.39 -25.92
CA ASP A 21 3.10 0.22 -24.49
C ASP A 21 2.40 1.47 -23.91
N ARG A 22 2.71 2.66 -24.42
CA ARG A 22 2.04 3.91 -24.02
C ARG A 22 0.59 4.00 -24.50
N LEU A 23 0.26 3.40 -25.64
CA LEU A 23 -1.12 3.35 -26.16
C LEU A 23 -1.98 2.32 -25.39
N ALA A 24 -1.38 1.21 -24.94
CA ALA A 24 -2.01 0.26 -24.00
C ALA A 24 -2.09 0.79 -22.55
N ALA A 25 -1.35 1.84 -22.23
CA ALA A 25 -1.44 2.59 -20.96
C ALA A 25 -2.65 3.55 -20.91
N SER A 26 -3.59 3.45 -21.85
CA SER A 26 -5.01 3.79 -21.61
C SER A 26 -5.63 2.79 -20.61
N HIS A 27 -4.97 2.63 -19.47
CA HIS A 27 -5.46 1.83 -18.36
C HIS A 27 -6.71 2.53 -17.83
N VAL A 28 -7.85 1.85 -17.86
CA VAL A 28 -8.98 2.23 -17.00
C VAL A 28 -8.42 2.28 -15.58
N GLU A 29 -8.30 3.48 -15.02
CA GLU A 29 -7.91 3.72 -13.63
C GLU A 29 -8.97 3.06 -12.75
N ARG A 30 -8.73 1.80 -12.39
CA ARG A 30 -9.59 1.09 -11.46
C ARG A 30 -9.25 1.53 -10.05
N PRO A 31 -10.24 1.92 -9.24
CA PRO A 31 -10.02 2.15 -7.82
C PRO A 31 -9.36 0.91 -7.20
N ILE A 32 -8.37 1.17 -6.36
CA ILE A 32 -7.75 0.16 -5.52
C ILE A 32 -8.70 -0.07 -4.34
N ASP A 33 -9.37 -1.21 -4.35
CA ASP A 33 -10.14 -1.69 -3.21
C ASP A 33 -9.28 -2.61 -2.35
N PHE A 34 -9.23 -2.36 -1.05
CA PHE A 34 -8.61 -3.25 -0.06
C PHE A 34 -9.63 -4.26 0.44
N ILE A 35 -9.31 -5.54 0.29
CA ILE A 35 -10.18 -6.66 0.62
C ILE A 35 -9.55 -7.41 1.80
N PRO A 36 -10.26 -7.57 2.94
CA PRO A 36 -9.75 -8.27 4.10
C PRO A 36 -9.66 -9.76 3.81
N ASN A 37 -8.64 -10.43 4.36
CA ASN A 37 -8.59 -11.87 4.35
C ASN A 37 -9.53 -12.46 5.42
N ARG A 38 -10.62 -13.10 4.98
CA ARG A 38 -11.57 -13.84 5.83
C ARG A 38 -11.40 -15.36 5.66
N GLY A 39 -10.24 -15.79 5.16
CA GLY A 39 -9.94 -17.19 4.87
C GLY A 39 -10.13 -17.58 3.40
N GLN A 40 -10.46 -16.64 2.50
CA GLN A 40 -10.45 -16.92 1.07
C GLN A 40 -9.03 -17.18 0.54
N TRP A 41 -8.01 -16.60 1.19
CA TRP A 41 -6.61 -16.84 0.88
C TRP A 41 -5.94 -17.59 2.02
N ASP A 42 -5.33 -18.72 1.68
CA ASP A 42 -4.54 -19.55 2.60
C ASP A 42 -3.12 -18.99 2.73
N ARG A 43 -3.06 -17.75 3.21
CA ARG A 43 -1.83 -16.98 3.43
C ARG A 43 -2.03 -16.05 4.64
N PRO A 44 -0.97 -15.79 5.42
CA PRO A 44 -1.03 -14.89 6.57
C PRO A 44 -0.98 -13.42 6.12
N ILE A 45 -1.99 -12.99 5.37
CA ILE A 45 -2.15 -11.61 4.92
C ILE A 45 -3.42 -11.04 5.53
N ASP A 46 -3.42 -9.75 5.85
CA ASP A 46 -4.56 -9.09 6.48
C ASP A 46 -5.49 -8.48 5.42
N PHE A 47 -4.92 -7.77 4.45
CA PHE A 47 -5.65 -7.22 3.30
C PHE A 47 -4.86 -7.44 1.99
N ALA A 48 -5.59 -7.45 0.88
CA ALA A 48 -5.00 -7.33 -0.45
C ALA A 48 -5.74 -6.28 -1.28
N GLY A 49 -5.02 -5.53 -2.10
CA GLY A 49 -5.58 -4.56 -3.05
C GLY A 49 -4.89 -4.66 -4.40
N ARG A 50 -5.66 -4.49 -5.48
CA ARG A 50 -5.12 -4.59 -6.84
C ARG A 50 -4.69 -3.22 -7.35
N TYR A 51 -3.44 -3.09 -7.74
CA TYR A 51 -2.83 -1.87 -8.25
C TYR A 51 -2.22 -2.16 -9.63
N GLY A 52 -2.99 -1.90 -10.70
CA GLY A 52 -2.58 -2.25 -12.07
C GLY A 52 -2.30 -3.75 -12.24
N SER A 53 -1.06 -4.08 -12.58
CA SER A 53 -0.54 -5.47 -12.73
C SER A 53 0.11 -6.01 -11.45
N MET A 54 -0.03 -5.29 -10.34
CA MET A 54 0.50 -5.66 -9.04
C MET A 54 -0.62 -5.89 -8.04
N THR A 55 -0.31 -6.69 -7.03
CA THR A 55 -1.12 -6.85 -5.83
C THR A 55 -0.38 -6.21 -4.67
N ALA A 56 -0.97 -5.20 -4.05
CA ALA A 56 -0.56 -4.72 -2.74
C ALA A 56 -1.06 -5.70 -1.69
N VAL A 57 -0.13 -6.30 -0.96
CA VAL A 57 -0.38 -7.21 0.16
C VAL A 57 -0.07 -6.46 1.43
N VAL A 58 -1.06 -6.36 2.31
CA VAL A 58 -0.95 -5.66 3.59
C VAL A 58 -0.85 -6.70 4.69
N GLN A 59 0.18 -6.55 5.50
CA GLN A 59 0.46 -7.36 6.68
C GLN A 59 0.79 -6.42 7.85
N ARG A 60 0.98 -6.96 9.04
CA ARG A 60 1.44 -6.20 10.20
C ARG A 60 2.67 -5.34 9.88
N GLY A 61 2.51 -4.02 9.95
CA GLY A 61 3.59 -3.05 9.74
C GLY A 61 4.31 -3.16 8.39
N GLN A 62 3.67 -3.76 7.38
CA GLN A 62 4.32 -3.97 6.09
C GLN A 62 3.30 -3.92 4.96
N VAL A 63 3.67 -3.21 3.88
CA VAL A 63 3.00 -3.32 2.59
C VAL A 63 3.97 -3.87 1.55
N THR A 64 3.54 -4.91 0.86
CA THR A 64 4.34 -5.58 -0.16
C THR A 64 3.64 -5.49 -1.51
N LEU A 65 4.29 -4.86 -2.49
CA LEU A 65 3.83 -4.82 -3.86
C LEU A 65 4.41 -6.01 -4.62
N ARG A 66 3.54 -6.95 -4.99
CA ARG A 66 3.91 -8.16 -5.73
C ARG A 66 3.42 -8.07 -7.16
N ALA A 67 4.31 -8.21 -8.14
CA ALA A 67 3.91 -8.30 -9.54
C ALA A 67 3.22 -9.63 -9.84
N ASP A 68 2.15 -9.60 -10.65
CA ASP A 68 1.42 -10.82 -11.02
C ASP A 68 2.26 -11.74 -11.93
N ALA A 69 3.01 -11.16 -12.88
CA ALA A 69 3.77 -11.89 -13.89
C ALA A 69 5.11 -12.46 -13.38
N ASP A 70 5.68 -11.85 -12.35
CA ASP A 70 6.94 -12.29 -11.73
C ASP A 70 6.85 -12.12 -10.21
N PRO A 71 6.47 -13.18 -9.48
CA PRO A 71 6.40 -13.13 -8.02
C PRO A 71 7.75 -12.82 -7.34
N ALA A 72 8.89 -13.04 -8.00
CA ALA A 72 10.20 -12.71 -7.46
C ALA A 72 10.53 -11.21 -7.59
N ALA A 73 9.79 -10.48 -8.43
CA ALA A 73 9.83 -9.02 -8.52
C ALA A 73 8.86 -8.40 -7.51
N THR A 74 9.22 -8.54 -6.24
CA THR A 74 8.47 -8.02 -5.09
C THR A 74 9.20 -6.85 -4.46
N ILE A 75 8.46 -5.82 -4.05
CA ILE A 75 8.97 -4.67 -3.31
C ILE A 75 8.22 -4.61 -1.99
N SER A 76 8.93 -4.54 -0.87
CA SER A 76 8.31 -4.43 0.46
C SER A 76 8.71 -3.10 1.10
N LEU A 77 7.74 -2.42 1.68
CA LEU A 77 7.94 -1.29 2.59
C LEU A 77 7.55 -1.76 3.99
N ALA A 78 8.54 -1.97 4.84
CA ALA A 78 8.38 -2.43 6.21
C ALA A 78 8.63 -1.26 7.18
N PHE A 79 7.70 -1.04 8.09
CA PHE A 79 7.82 -0.07 9.18
C PHE A 79 8.63 -0.73 10.31
N GLU A 80 9.92 -0.38 10.43
CA GLU A 80 10.84 -0.99 11.39
C GLU A 80 10.57 -0.52 12.81
N GLY A 81 10.66 -1.42 13.79
CA GLY A 81 10.36 -1.08 15.18
C GLY A 81 8.86 -0.89 15.47
N ALA A 82 8.00 -1.10 14.46
CA ALA A 82 6.55 -1.06 14.62
C ALA A 82 6.05 -2.04 15.70
N SER A 83 5.01 -1.63 16.42
CA SER A 83 4.41 -2.43 17.48
C SER A 83 3.90 -3.78 16.96
N ALA A 84 4.35 -4.87 17.60
CA ALA A 84 3.99 -6.24 17.22
C ALA A 84 2.52 -6.59 17.49
N SER A 85 1.82 -5.82 18.33
CA SER A 85 0.41 -6.04 18.66
C SER A 85 -0.56 -5.38 17.68
N VAL A 86 -0.07 -4.52 16.79
CA VAL A 86 -0.93 -3.75 15.88
C VAL A 86 -1.47 -4.66 14.78
N VAL A 87 -2.79 -4.56 14.58
CA VAL A 87 -3.52 -5.26 13.52
C VAL A 87 -4.16 -4.19 12.62
N PRO A 88 -3.94 -4.25 11.30
CA PRO A 88 -4.55 -3.30 10.39
C PRO A 88 -6.08 -3.40 10.40
N THR A 89 -6.75 -2.25 10.31
CA THR A 89 -8.21 -2.15 10.18
C THR A 89 -8.60 -1.52 8.86
N GLY A 90 -9.66 -2.03 8.23
CA GLY A 90 -10.22 -1.42 7.03
C GLY A 90 -11.00 -0.14 7.36
N GLU A 91 -10.81 0.90 6.56
CA GLU A 91 -11.49 2.18 6.66
C GLU A 91 -12.16 2.57 5.33
N GLN A 92 -13.07 3.53 5.36
CA GLN A 92 -13.83 3.96 4.17
C GLN A 92 -14.48 2.77 3.46
N ARG A 93 -15.33 2.02 4.19
CA ARG A 93 -16.06 0.87 3.63
C ARG A 93 -16.80 1.27 2.35
N ARG A 94 -16.58 0.52 1.28
CA ARG A 94 -17.20 0.73 -0.03
C ARG A 94 -18.53 -0.01 -0.10
N ALA A 95 -19.38 0.41 -1.04
CA ALA A 95 -20.58 -0.33 -1.40
C ALA A 95 -20.27 -1.64 -2.16
N THR A 96 -19.07 -1.73 -2.76
CA THR A 96 -18.57 -2.92 -3.45
C THR A 96 -18.36 -4.08 -2.49
N HIS A 97 -18.79 -5.28 -2.92
CA HIS A 97 -18.55 -6.54 -2.23
C HIS A 97 -17.99 -7.55 -3.21
N TYR A 98 -17.19 -8.48 -2.70
CA TYR A 98 -16.50 -9.50 -3.47
C TYR A 98 -16.94 -10.89 -3.05
N ASN A 99 -17.08 -11.78 -4.05
CA ASN A 99 -17.38 -13.18 -3.85
C ASN A 99 -16.22 -14.02 -4.37
N PHE A 100 -15.72 -14.93 -3.53
CA PHE A 100 -14.58 -15.79 -3.78
C PHE A 100 -15.03 -17.24 -3.77
N TYR A 101 -15.09 -17.86 -4.94
CA TYR A 101 -15.38 -19.29 -5.12
C TYR A 101 -14.13 -19.98 -5.67
N LEU A 102 -13.08 -20.02 -4.85
CA LEU A 102 -11.74 -20.47 -5.25
C LEU A 102 -11.59 -21.97 -4.97
N GLY A 103 -11.33 -22.77 -6.02
CA GLY A 103 -11.12 -24.22 -5.91
C GLY A 103 -12.40 -25.01 -5.61
N GLY A 104 -12.25 -26.33 -5.39
CA GLY A 104 -13.36 -27.25 -5.16
C GLY A 104 -13.84 -27.38 -3.71
N ASP A 105 -13.10 -26.83 -2.75
CA ASP A 105 -13.47 -26.87 -1.32
C ASP A 105 -14.37 -25.69 -0.97
N SER A 106 -15.67 -25.95 -0.81
CA SER A 106 -16.67 -24.93 -0.49
C SER A 106 -16.48 -24.30 0.89
N SER A 107 -15.74 -24.95 1.81
CA SER A 107 -15.42 -24.37 3.11
C SER A 107 -14.48 -23.15 3.00
N ARG A 108 -13.82 -22.98 1.85
CA ARG A 108 -12.96 -21.83 1.52
C ARG A 108 -13.67 -20.75 0.73
N TRP A 109 -14.90 -20.99 0.29
CA TRP A 109 -15.68 -20.00 -0.44
C TRP A 109 -16.12 -18.88 0.52
N ARG A 110 -16.01 -17.64 0.07
CA ARG A 110 -16.40 -16.47 0.85
C ARG A 110 -17.25 -15.55 -0.01
N SER A 111 -18.52 -15.40 0.33
CA SER A 111 -19.41 -14.41 -0.25
C SER A 111 -19.44 -13.13 0.60
N ASP A 112 -19.91 -12.05 0.00
CA ASP A 112 -20.15 -10.76 0.67
C ASP A 112 -18.94 -10.23 1.46
N VAL A 113 -17.74 -10.40 0.89
CA VAL A 113 -16.52 -9.85 1.48
C VAL A 113 -16.50 -8.34 1.19
N PRO A 114 -16.51 -7.46 2.20
CA PRO A 114 -16.56 -6.03 1.99
C PRO A 114 -15.23 -5.52 1.43
N ALA A 115 -15.30 -4.40 0.71
CA ALA A 115 -14.13 -3.64 0.31
C ALA A 115 -13.97 -2.33 1.09
N PHE A 116 -12.75 -1.85 1.15
CA PHE A 116 -12.34 -0.65 1.88
C PHE A 116 -11.50 0.24 0.96
N GLY A 117 -11.67 1.56 1.07
CA GLY A 117 -10.84 2.54 0.37
C GLY A 117 -9.48 2.78 1.03
N ALA A 118 -9.34 2.37 2.29
CA ALA A 118 -8.12 2.52 3.07
C ALA A 118 -7.93 1.39 4.09
N VAL A 119 -6.68 1.20 4.52
CA VAL A 119 -6.30 0.35 5.64
C VAL A 119 -5.42 1.17 6.58
N ALA A 120 -5.70 1.10 7.88
CA ALA A 120 -4.98 1.84 8.89
C ALA A 120 -4.35 0.92 9.92
N TRP A 121 -3.08 1.17 10.22
CA TRP A 121 -2.40 0.71 11.43
C TRP A 121 -2.40 1.84 12.45
N ARG A 122 -3.32 1.77 13.41
CA ARG A 122 -3.41 2.76 14.51
C ARG A 122 -2.37 2.43 15.57
N ASP A 123 -1.72 3.48 16.08
CA ASP A 123 -0.62 3.38 17.05
C ASP A 123 0.46 2.38 16.60
N LEU A 124 0.82 2.42 15.32
CA LEU A 124 1.90 1.60 14.76
C LEU A 124 3.22 1.92 15.47
N TYR A 125 3.40 3.19 15.78
CA TYR A 125 4.31 3.71 16.81
C TYR A 125 3.49 4.52 17.80
N ARG A 126 4.08 4.90 18.94
CA ARG A 126 3.36 5.62 19.98
C ARG A 126 2.82 6.96 19.44
N GLY A 127 1.50 7.07 19.31
CA GLY A 127 0.84 8.27 18.77
C GLY A 127 1.01 8.45 17.25
N VAL A 128 1.46 7.42 16.52
CA VAL A 128 1.58 7.47 15.05
C VAL A 128 0.63 6.45 14.45
N THR A 129 -0.35 6.94 13.69
CA THR A 129 -1.19 6.11 12.83
C THR A 129 -0.64 6.13 11.41
N VAL A 130 -0.43 4.95 10.82
CA VAL A 130 -0.10 4.83 9.40
C VAL A 130 -1.35 4.40 8.63
N ARG A 131 -1.71 5.14 7.59
CA ARG A 131 -2.89 4.88 6.79
C ARG A 131 -2.53 4.74 5.32
N LEU A 132 -2.72 3.54 4.79
CA LEU A 132 -2.55 3.21 3.39
C LEU A 132 -3.89 3.39 2.69
N HIS A 133 -3.95 4.19 1.63
CA HIS A 133 -5.21 4.49 0.95
C HIS A 133 -5.03 4.69 -0.55
N GLU A 134 -6.15 4.59 -1.26
CA GLU A 134 -6.22 4.93 -2.67
C GLU A 134 -6.54 6.41 -2.86
N ARG A 135 -5.82 7.05 -3.78
CA ARG A 135 -6.17 8.38 -4.28
C ARG A 135 -5.86 8.50 -5.76
N SER A 136 -6.87 8.77 -6.58
CA SER A 136 -6.72 8.90 -8.04
C SER A 136 -6.00 7.69 -8.66
N ALA A 137 -6.44 6.49 -8.25
CA ALA A 137 -5.87 5.19 -8.60
C ALA A 137 -4.38 5.01 -8.26
N ARG A 138 -3.84 5.85 -7.38
CA ARG A 138 -2.49 5.71 -6.81
C ARG A 138 -2.58 5.20 -5.37
N LEU A 139 -1.56 4.47 -4.96
CA LEU A 139 -1.41 4.03 -3.59
C LEU A 139 -0.66 5.13 -2.82
N GLU A 140 -1.27 5.68 -1.78
CA GLU A 140 -0.64 6.67 -0.89
C GLU A 140 -0.57 6.11 0.53
N TYR A 141 0.48 6.47 1.27
CA TYR A 141 0.50 6.30 2.72
C TYR A 141 0.51 7.67 3.40
N GLU A 142 -0.18 7.73 4.52
CA GLU A 142 -0.28 8.89 5.40
C GLU A 142 0.22 8.50 6.79
N LEU A 143 1.09 9.33 7.37
CA LEU A 143 1.45 9.28 8.78
C LEU A 143 0.65 10.37 9.49
N ARG A 144 -0.24 9.99 10.40
CA ARG A 144 -0.94 10.92 11.29
C ARG A 144 -0.29 10.86 12.66
N LEU A 145 0.21 12.00 13.11
CA LEU A 145 0.92 12.18 14.37
C LEU A 145 0.01 12.86 15.38
N ASP A 146 -0.24 12.16 16.47
CA ASP A 146 -0.84 12.74 17.67
C ASP A 146 0.16 13.66 18.38
N ARG A 147 -0.32 14.47 19.32
CA ARG A 147 0.53 15.39 20.07
C ARG A 147 1.63 14.65 20.82
N GLY A 148 2.88 15.04 20.58
CA GLY A 148 4.06 14.45 21.22
C GLY A 148 4.50 13.12 20.63
N ALA A 149 3.93 12.69 19.50
CA ALA A 149 4.48 11.60 18.71
C ALA A 149 5.86 11.99 18.15
N ASP A 150 6.78 11.05 18.14
CA ASP A 150 8.14 11.24 17.63
C ASP A 150 8.25 10.64 16.22
N LEU A 151 8.56 11.47 15.24
CA LEU A 151 8.71 11.02 13.86
C LEU A 151 10.06 10.32 13.63
N ASP A 152 11.06 10.55 14.49
CA ASP A 152 12.38 9.94 14.38
C ASP A 152 12.32 8.42 14.65
N GLU A 153 11.27 7.94 15.32
CA GLU A 153 10.99 6.50 15.49
C GLU A 153 10.51 5.83 14.19
N VAL A 154 10.00 6.60 13.21
CA VAL A 154 9.38 6.04 12.01
C VAL A 154 10.44 5.77 10.94
N VAL A 155 10.88 4.52 10.86
CA VAL A 155 11.79 4.05 9.82
C VAL A 155 11.05 3.15 8.83
N ILE A 156 11.14 3.46 7.54
CA ILE A 156 10.59 2.63 6.46
C ILE A 156 11.74 1.95 5.73
N ARG A 157 11.89 0.65 5.94
CA ARG A 157 12.84 -0.17 5.18
C ARG A 157 12.21 -0.62 3.87
N ALA A 158 12.89 -0.31 2.77
CA ALA A 158 12.55 -0.82 1.46
C ALA A 158 13.38 -2.08 1.13
N GLU A 159 12.70 -3.17 0.80
CA GLU A 159 13.32 -4.41 0.33
C GLU A 159 12.92 -4.71 -1.12
N GLY A 160 13.75 -5.46 -1.85
CA GLY A 160 13.52 -5.77 -3.26
C GLY A 160 13.98 -4.69 -4.23
N THR A 161 14.75 -3.72 -3.74
CA THR A 161 15.30 -2.59 -4.50
C THR A 161 16.82 -2.74 -4.67
N SER A 162 17.36 -2.31 -5.82
CA SER A 162 18.82 -2.28 -6.04
C SER A 162 19.48 -0.98 -5.58
N SER A 163 18.71 0.10 -5.50
CA SER A 163 19.17 1.44 -5.10
C SER A 163 18.00 2.30 -4.63
N LEU A 164 18.31 3.23 -3.73
CA LEU A 164 17.42 4.30 -3.28
C LEU A 164 18.12 5.65 -3.50
N GLN A 165 17.42 6.61 -4.08
CA GLN A 165 17.96 7.93 -4.40
C GLN A 165 16.89 9.00 -4.19
N ILE A 166 17.26 10.09 -3.51
CA ILE A 166 16.44 11.31 -3.51
C ILE A 166 16.78 12.07 -4.79
N GLU A 167 15.77 12.35 -5.59
CA GLU A 167 15.89 13.04 -6.87
C GLU A 167 15.94 14.56 -6.65
N PRO A 168 16.37 15.35 -7.66
CA PRO A 168 16.48 16.81 -7.51
C PRO A 168 15.17 17.52 -7.17
N ASP A 169 14.02 16.91 -7.48
CA ASP A 169 12.70 17.43 -7.14
C ASP A 169 12.25 17.07 -5.70
N GLY A 170 13.06 16.31 -4.96
CA GLY A 170 12.78 15.83 -3.60
C GLY A 170 11.97 14.54 -3.54
N SER A 171 11.60 13.94 -4.68
CA SER A 171 10.98 12.62 -4.72
C SER A 171 11.98 11.52 -4.39
N LEU A 172 11.51 10.42 -3.81
CA LEU A 172 12.34 9.24 -3.56
C LEU A 172 12.17 8.26 -4.72
N ARG A 173 13.26 7.90 -5.39
CA ARG A 173 13.31 6.85 -6.39
C ARG A 173 13.88 5.57 -5.80
N LEU A 174 13.20 4.46 -6.07
CA LEU A 174 13.62 3.11 -5.73
C LEU A 174 13.75 2.33 -7.04
N ASP A 175 14.97 1.92 -7.40
CA ASP A 175 15.17 1.10 -8.59
C ASP A 175 14.86 -0.36 -8.27
N THR A 176 14.03 -0.97 -9.11
CA THR A 176 13.54 -2.34 -8.92
C THR A 176 13.69 -3.13 -10.21
N LYS A 177 13.55 -4.45 -10.15
CA LYS A 177 13.60 -5.32 -11.34
C LYS A 177 12.55 -4.95 -12.40
N ARG A 178 11.44 -4.30 -12.00
CA ARG A 178 10.31 -3.94 -12.88
C ARG A 178 10.37 -2.53 -13.46
N GLY A 179 11.29 -1.69 -12.96
CA GLY A 179 11.30 -0.26 -13.24
C GLY A 179 11.49 0.55 -11.97
N ALA A 180 11.49 1.87 -12.10
CA ALA A 180 11.62 2.77 -10.97
C ALA A 180 10.27 2.89 -10.26
N LEU A 181 10.25 2.66 -8.94
CA LEU A 181 9.14 3.07 -8.09
C LEU A 181 9.49 4.44 -7.51
N ARG A 182 8.60 5.41 -7.66
CA ARG A 182 8.76 6.76 -7.11
C ARG A 182 7.79 6.99 -5.96
N GLN A 183 8.29 7.58 -4.89
CA GLN A 183 7.48 8.23 -3.88
C GLN A 183 7.53 9.74 -4.09
N SER A 184 6.38 10.39 -4.16
CA SER A 184 6.30 11.84 -4.31
C SER A 184 6.96 12.56 -3.13
N VAL A 185 7.34 13.82 -3.33
CA VAL A 185 7.73 14.71 -2.24
C VAL A 185 6.67 14.64 -1.13
N PRO A 186 7.06 14.36 0.13
CA PRO A 186 6.12 14.31 1.22
C PRO A 186 5.45 15.68 1.42
N ARG A 187 4.14 15.68 1.68
CA ARG A 187 3.39 16.90 2.03
C ARG A 187 2.94 16.82 3.47
N SER A 188 3.21 17.87 4.25
CA SER A 188 2.75 17.98 5.64
C SER A 188 1.70 19.07 5.84
N TRP A 189 0.74 18.82 6.72
CA TRP A 189 -0.26 19.81 7.15
C TRP A 189 -0.76 19.52 8.55
N HIS A 190 -1.38 20.51 9.18
CA HIS A 190 -1.92 20.43 10.53
C HIS A 190 -3.44 20.67 10.50
N GLU A 191 -4.20 19.78 11.12
CA GLU A 191 -5.65 19.94 11.28
C GLU A 191 -5.96 20.83 12.50
N LEU A 192 -6.81 21.85 12.29
CA LEU A 192 -7.23 22.81 13.33
C LEU A 192 -8.39 22.30 14.18
#